data_AF-A0A967GMZ5-F1
#
_entry.id   AF-A0A967GMZ5-F1
#
_cell.length_a   1.000
_cell.length_b   1.000
_cell.length_c   1.000
_cell.angle_alpha   90.00
_cell.angle_beta   90.00
_cell.angle_gamma   90.00
#
_symmetry.space_group_name_H-M   'P 1'
#
loop_
_entity.id
_entity.type
_entity.pdbx_description
1 polymer ?
#
loop_
_entity_poly.entity_id
_entity_poly.type
_entity_poly.pdbx_seq_one_letter_code
_entity_poly.pdbx_strand_id
1 'polypeptide(L)'
;MQLGLIGYPLGHSLSPHIHQAALTACRLEGEYSLFPVPPGDNNRLQALLQQVRSGEILGLNVTIPHKENVIPHLDQLTPTAQAIGAVNTIVSKNGALTGDN
;
A
#
# COMPACT_ATOMS: atom_id res chain seq x y z
N MET A 1 13.32 7.08 0.36
CA MET A 1 12.30 6.11 0.83
C MET A 1 11.38 5.72 -0.32
N GLN A 2 10.84 4.50 -0.31
CA GLN A 2 9.89 4.05 -1.33
C GLN A 2 8.48 3.92 -0.74
N LEU A 3 7.50 4.54 -1.38
CA LEU A 3 6.07 4.45 -1.08
C LEU A 3 5.31 4.12 -2.36
N GLY A 4 4.02 3.82 -2.26
CA GLY A 4 3.21 3.71 -3.47
C GLY A 4 1.77 3.27 -3.29
N LEU A 5 1.14 2.96 -4.41
CA LEU A 5 -0.26 2.55 -4.50
C LEU A 5 -0.40 1.21 -5.19
N ILE A 6 -1.07 0.25 -4.54
CA ILE A 6 -1.54 -0.98 -5.15
C ILE A 6 -2.97 -0.79 -5.66
N GLY A 7 -3.26 -1.28 -6.85
CA GLY A 7 -4.59 -1.27 -7.46
C GLY A 7 -4.54 -1.78 -8.90
N TYR A 8 -5.69 -1.87 -9.54
CA TYR A 8 -5.77 -2.11 -10.99
C TYR A 8 -7.12 -1.71 -11.59
N PRO A 9 -7.14 -0.94 -12.69
CA PRO A 9 -6.04 -0.19 -13.28
C PRO A 9 -5.66 1.04 -12.42
N LEU A 10 -4.45 1.58 -12.60
CA LEU A 10 -3.94 2.73 -11.80
C LEU A 10 -3.69 4.01 -12.60
N GLY A 11 -3.88 4.00 -13.92
CA GLY A 11 -3.45 5.09 -14.81
C GLY A 11 -4.07 6.48 -14.53
N HIS A 12 -5.17 6.54 -13.80
CA HIS A 12 -5.86 7.80 -13.45
C HIS A 12 -5.62 8.25 -12.01
N SER A 13 -4.78 7.57 -11.24
CA SER A 13 -4.55 7.94 -9.85
C SER A 13 -3.75 9.23 -9.75
N LEU A 14 -4.27 10.21 -9.00
CA LEU A 14 -3.55 11.44 -8.66
C LEU A 14 -2.57 11.25 -7.49
N SER A 15 -2.62 10.10 -6.81
CA SER A 15 -1.81 9.82 -5.61
C SER A 15 -0.32 10.06 -5.83
N PRO A 16 0.33 9.64 -6.94
CA PRO A 16 1.75 9.92 -7.16
C PRO A 16 2.07 11.42 -7.14
N HIS A 17 1.25 12.25 -7.78
CA HIS A 17 1.45 13.69 -7.82
C HIS A 17 1.29 14.32 -6.44
N ILE A 18 0.24 13.92 -5.70
CA ILE A 18 -0.06 14.44 -4.36
C ILE A 18 1.07 14.06 -3.38
N HIS A 19 1.44 12.78 -3.33
CA HIS A 19 2.43 12.30 -2.37
C HIS A 19 3.84 12.74 -2.73
N GLN A 20 4.21 12.81 -4.02
CA GLN A 20 5.51 13.36 -4.41
C GLN A 20 5.63 14.85 -4.05
N ALA A 21 4.55 15.63 -4.23
CA ALA A 21 4.52 17.02 -3.81
C ALA A 21 4.65 17.15 -2.28
N ALA A 22 3.98 16.29 -1.52
CA ALA A 22 4.09 16.26 -0.06
C ALA A 22 5.50 15.90 0.42
N LEU A 23 6.13 14.87 -0.16
CA LEU A 23 7.53 14.51 0.14
C LEU A 23 8.47 15.69 -0.11
N THR A 24 8.33 16.34 -1.25
CA THR A 24 9.12 17.53 -1.63
C THR A 24 8.92 18.68 -0.64
N ALA A 25 7.66 19.02 -0.32
CA ALA A 25 7.32 20.11 0.59
C ALA A 25 7.87 19.87 2.01
N CYS A 26 7.86 18.62 2.46
CA CYS A 26 8.39 18.21 3.76
C CYS A 26 9.91 17.98 3.76
N ARG A 27 10.61 18.17 2.62
CA ARG A 27 12.05 17.90 2.45
C ARG A 27 12.42 16.45 2.80
N LEU A 28 11.54 15.51 2.45
CA LEU A 28 11.75 14.08 2.64
C LEU A 28 12.22 13.45 1.32
N GLU A 29 13.34 12.73 1.36
CA GLU A 29 13.86 12.02 0.19
C GLU A 29 13.06 10.73 -0.06
N GLY A 30 12.39 10.65 -1.21
CA GLY A 30 11.70 9.45 -1.62
C GLY A 30 10.83 9.59 -2.86
N GLU A 31 10.25 8.46 -3.24
CA GLU A 31 9.38 8.33 -4.39
C GLU A 31 8.05 7.68 -3.99
N TYR A 32 7.00 8.07 -4.71
CA TYR A 32 5.69 7.42 -4.65
C TYR A 32 5.35 6.80 -6.00
N SER A 33 5.34 5.47 -6.08
CA SER A 33 5.14 4.74 -7.35
C SER A 33 3.78 4.04 -7.43
N LEU A 34 3.37 3.71 -8.65
CA LEU A 34 2.19 2.88 -8.90
C LEU A 34 2.60 1.42 -9.06
N PHE A 35 1.95 0.52 -8.33
CA PHE A 35 2.17 -0.92 -8.40
C PHE A 35 0.90 -1.61 -8.92
N PRO A 36 0.72 -1.69 -10.25
CA PRO A 36 -0.46 -2.32 -10.82
C PRO A 36 -0.43 -3.82 -10.57
N VAL A 37 -1.47 -4.35 -9.92
CA VAL A 37 -1.62 -5.79 -9.66
C VAL A 37 -2.96 -6.23 -10.23
N PRO A 38 -3.01 -7.03 -11.30
CA PRO A 38 -4.28 -7.50 -11.84
C PRO A 38 -5.08 -8.32 -10.81
N PRO A 39 -6.42 -8.26 -10.81
CA PRO A 39 -7.23 -9.13 -9.97
C PRO A 39 -6.92 -10.61 -10.27
N GLY A 40 -6.73 -11.40 -9.21
CA GLY A 40 -6.37 -12.83 -9.31
C GLY A 40 -4.86 -13.11 -9.34
N ASP A 41 -4.00 -12.10 -9.50
CA ASP A 41 -2.54 -12.27 -9.42
C ASP A 41 -2.04 -12.22 -7.97
N ASN A 42 -2.40 -13.25 -7.20
CA ASN A 42 -2.03 -13.35 -5.79
C ASN A 42 -0.52 -13.46 -5.58
N ASN A 43 0.21 -14.04 -6.53
CA ASN A 43 1.67 -14.15 -6.44
C ASN A 43 2.33 -12.77 -6.48
N ARG A 44 1.89 -11.91 -7.40
CA ARG A 44 2.39 -10.54 -7.48
C ARG A 44 2.00 -9.71 -6.27
N LEU A 45 0.77 -9.88 -5.76
CA LEU A 45 0.33 -9.22 -4.54
C LEU A 45 1.23 -9.61 -3.35
N GLN A 46 1.46 -10.92 -3.15
CA GLN A 46 2.32 -11.43 -2.07
C GLN A 46 3.77 -10.96 -2.21
N ALA A 47 4.34 -11.01 -3.41
CA ALA A 47 5.69 -10.53 -3.65
C ALA A 47 5.86 -9.05 -3.27
N LEU A 48 4.86 -8.23 -3.59
CA LEU A 48 4.87 -6.81 -3.25
C LEU A 48 4.72 -6.57 -1.73
N LEU A 49 3.83 -7.30 -1.07
CA LEU A 49 3.69 -7.22 0.39
C LEU A 49 4.95 -7.72 1.11
N GLN A 50 5.69 -8.65 0.53
CA GLN A 50 6.98 -9.07 1.05
C GLN A 50 8.04 -7.96 0.98
N GLN A 51 8.03 -7.12 -0.06
CA GLN A 51 8.88 -5.93 -0.13
C GLN A 51 8.51 -4.88 0.93
N VAL A 52 7.21 -4.75 1.24
CA VAL A 52 6.78 -3.91 2.38
C VAL A 52 7.28 -4.49 3.69
N ARG A 53 7.21 -5.82 3.83
CA ARG A 53 7.67 -6.53 5.02
C ARG A 53 9.18 -6.40 5.24
N SER A 54 9.99 -6.48 4.17
CA SER A 54 11.44 -6.32 4.24
C SER A 54 11.91 -4.87 4.46
N GLY A 55 11.00 -3.90 4.29
CA GLY A 55 11.31 -2.48 4.40
C GLY A 55 11.90 -1.87 3.12
N GLU A 56 11.95 -2.63 2.02
CA GLU A 56 12.24 -2.10 0.68
C GLU A 56 11.20 -1.05 0.27
N ILE A 57 9.94 -1.28 0.64
CA ILE A 57 8.83 -0.31 0.53
C ILE A 57 8.36 0.01 1.95
N LEU A 58 8.31 1.29 2.32
CA LEU A 58 7.93 1.68 3.69
C LEU A 58 6.43 1.55 3.96
N GLY A 59 5.61 1.68 2.92
CA GLY A 59 4.17 1.56 3.03
C GLY A 59 3.49 1.72 1.67
N LEU A 60 2.26 1.22 1.61
CA LEU A 60 1.45 1.24 0.39
C LEU A 60 0.05 1.73 0.71
N ASN A 61 -0.47 2.64 -0.10
CA ASN A 61 -1.91 2.76 -0.23
C ASN A 61 -2.48 1.61 -1.06
N VAL A 62 -3.76 1.33 -0.85
CA VAL A 62 -4.50 0.25 -1.50
C VAL A 62 -5.80 0.81 -2.06
N THR A 63 -6.05 0.52 -3.35
CA THR A 63 -7.30 0.86 -4.01
C THR A 63 -7.90 -0.35 -4.71
N ILE A 64 -9.02 -0.14 -5.41
CA ILE A 64 -9.75 -1.16 -6.16
C ILE A 64 -8.78 -1.95 -7.06
N PRO A 65 -8.91 -3.29 -7.14
CA PRO A 65 -9.87 -4.15 -6.44
C PRO A 65 -9.35 -4.72 -5.11
N HIS A 66 -8.25 -4.19 -4.57
CA HIS A 66 -7.46 -4.88 -3.55
C HIS A 66 -7.80 -4.56 -2.10
N LYS A 67 -8.73 -3.64 -1.84
CA LYS A 67 -8.99 -3.17 -0.46
C LYS A 67 -9.40 -4.28 0.51
N GLU A 68 -10.05 -5.33 0.02
CA GLU A 68 -10.47 -6.48 0.83
C GLU A 68 -9.46 -7.64 0.76
N ASN A 69 -8.97 -7.97 -0.45
CA ASN A 69 -8.13 -9.15 -0.66
C ASN A 69 -6.70 -9.02 -0.13
N VAL A 70 -6.26 -7.82 0.29
CA VAL A 70 -5.01 -7.66 1.03
C VAL A 70 -5.10 -8.17 2.47
N ILE A 71 -6.29 -8.14 3.07
CA ILE A 71 -6.49 -8.43 4.50
C ILE A 71 -5.90 -9.78 4.94
N PRO A 72 -6.10 -10.89 4.21
CA PRO A 72 -5.53 -12.19 4.59
C PRO A 72 -4.00 -12.25 4.61
N HIS A 73 -3.31 -11.23 4.07
CA HIS A 73 -1.87 -11.12 4.02
C HIS A 73 -1.27 -10.18 5.08
N LEU A 74 -2.13 -9.53 5.88
CA LEU A 74 -1.72 -8.59 6.92
C LEU A 74 -1.69 -9.28 8.28
N ASP A 75 -0.77 -8.86 9.14
CA ASP A 75 -0.64 -9.44 10.49
C ASP A 75 -1.63 -8.78 11.46
N GLN A 76 -1.97 -7.51 11.22
CA GLN A 76 -2.84 -6.71 12.08
C GLN A 76 -3.71 -5.76 11.25
N LEU A 77 -4.85 -5.40 11.83
CA LEU A 77 -5.72 -4.35 11.32
C LEU A 77 -6.01 -3.36 12.45
N THR A 78 -6.13 -2.07 12.11
CA THR A 78 -6.67 -1.08 13.04
C THR A 78 -8.16 -1.35 13.32
N PRO A 79 -8.72 -0.85 14.43
CA PRO A 79 -10.16 -0.97 14.70
C PRO A 79 -11.03 -0.43 13.56
N THR A 80 -10.59 0.64 12.91
CA THR A 80 -11.28 1.25 11.76
C THR A 80 -11.30 0.30 10.56
N ALA A 81 -10.14 -0.26 10.17
CA ALA A 81 -10.07 -1.21 9.07
C ALA A 81 -10.85 -2.50 9.35
N GLN A 82 -10.85 -2.98 10.61
CA GLN A 82 -11.67 -4.12 11.03
C GLN A 82 -13.18 -3.84 10.87
N ALA A 83 -13.63 -2.66 11.32
CA ALA A 83 -15.04 -2.28 11.25
C ALA A 83 -15.53 -2.07 9.81
N ILE A 84 -14.68 -1.51 8.93
CA ILE A 84 -15.01 -1.29 7.52
C ILE A 84 -14.92 -2.59 6.71
N GLY A 85 -14.04 -3.52 7.11
CA GLY A 85 -13.74 -4.73 6.35
C GLY A 85 -12.89 -4.47 5.10
N ALA A 86 -12.19 -3.33 5.05
CA ALA A 86 -11.35 -2.94 3.92
C ALA A 86 -10.12 -2.14 4.41
N VAL A 87 -9.03 -2.20 3.66
CA VAL A 87 -7.76 -1.51 3.92
C VAL A 87 -7.44 -0.56 2.77
N ASN A 88 -7.10 0.68 3.09
CA ASN A 88 -6.60 1.66 2.11
C ASN A 88 -5.12 2.04 2.34
N THR A 89 -4.53 1.61 3.45
CA THR A 89 -3.15 1.93 3.84
C THR A 89 -2.51 0.74 4.54
N ILE A 90 -1.30 0.37 4.14
CA ILE A 90 -0.50 -0.69 4.74
C ILE A 90 0.83 -0.08 5.16
N VAL A 91 1.23 -0.33 6.41
CA VAL A 91 2.54 0.05 6.94
C VAL A 91 3.23 -1.16 7.56
N SER A 92 4.56 -1.18 7.50
CA SER A 92 5.37 -2.20 8.17
C SER A 92 6.03 -1.62 9.42
N LYS A 93 5.91 -2.33 10.55
CA LYS A 93 6.65 -2.03 11.79
C LYS A 93 7.38 -3.29 12.24
N ASN A 94 8.71 -3.27 12.20
CA ASN A 94 9.56 -4.42 12.55
C ASN A 94 9.18 -5.70 11.79
N GLY A 95 8.80 -5.57 10.50
CA GLY A 95 8.39 -6.70 9.68
C GLY A 95 6.96 -7.20 9.93
N ALA A 96 6.16 -6.52 10.77
CA ALA A 96 4.73 -6.78 10.91
C ALA A 96 3.92 -5.77 10.07
N LEU A 97 3.07 -6.28 9.19
CA LEU A 97 2.19 -5.50 8.31
C LEU A 97 0.89 -5.15 9.03
N THR A 98 0.61 -3.86 9.15
CA THR A 98 -0.65 -3.34 9.73
C THR A 98 -1.45 -2.64 8.64
N GLY A 99 -2.73 -3.01 8.50
CA GLY A 99 -3.69 -2.36 7.62
C GLY A 99 -4.55 -1.33 8.34
N ASP A 100 -4.76 -0.18 7.71
CA ASP A 100 -5.61 0.91 8.17
C ASP A 100 -6.56 1.40 7.04
N ASN A 101 -7.54 2.21 7.41
CA ASN A 101 -8.50 2.84 6.48
C ASN A 101 -8.90 4.25 6.94
#